data_AF-K5BUE0-F1
#
_entry.id   AF-K5BUE0-F1
#
_cell.length_a   1.000
_cell.length_b   1.000
_cell.length_c   1.000
_cell.angle_alpha   90.00
_cell.angle_beta   90.00
_cell.angle_gamma   90.00
#
_symmetry.space_group_name_H-M   'P 1'
#
loop_
_entity.id
_entity.type
_entity.pdbx_description
1 polymer ?
#
loop_
_entity_poly.entity_id
_entity_poly.type
_entity_poly.pdbx_seq_one_letter_code
_entity_poly.pdbx_strand_id
1 'polypeptide(L)' 'MRKHLFMLFFIYPVLWLTGQNRTQAQERFADRYNITYITMNEGLPHNFVNDVYKDSRGFLWISTPFYI' A
#
# COMPACT_ATOMS: atom_id res chain seq x y z
N MET A 1 -8.17 23.28 46.49
CA MET A 1 -8.00 22.28 45.40
C MET A 1 -8.36 22.88 44.03
N ARG A 2 -7.62 23.90 43.56
CA ARG A 2 -7.91 24.60 42.27
C ARG A 2 -6.73 24.65 41.31
N LYS A 3 -5.50 24.45 41.80
CA LYS A 3 -4.24 24.53 41.02
C LYS A 3 -4.13 23.42 39.97
N HIS A 4 -4.58 22.21 40.30
CA HIS A 4 -4.61 21.07 39.38
C HIS A 4 -5.62 21.25 38.25
N LEU A 5 -6.69 22.03 38.47
CA LEU A 5 -7.69 22.33 37.44
C LEU A 5 -7.09 23.21 36.32
N PHE A 6 -6.21 24.15 36.68
CA PHE A 6 -5.47 24.95 35.71
C PHE A 6 -4.44 24.13 34.92
N MET A 7 -3.80 23.14 35.54
CA MET A 7 -2.87 22.24 34.84
C MET A 7 -3.58 21.42 33.76
N LEU A 8 -4.79 20.92 34.04
CA LEU A 8 -5.58 20.18 33.04
C LEU A 8 -5.96 21.04 31.82
N PHE A 9 -6.21 22.33 32.03
CA PHE A 9 -6.52 23.28 30.96
C PHE A 9 -5.35 23.51 29.99
N PHE A 10 -4.11 23.41 30.47
CA PHE A 10 -2.91 23.51 29.62
C PHE A 10 -2.51 22.17 28.98
N ILE A 11 -2.77 21.04 29.64
CA ILE A 11 -2.39 19.70 29.15
C ILE A 11 -3.28 19.23 28.00
N TYR A 12 -4.59 19.51 28.08
CA TYR A 12 -5.56 19.08 27.06
C TYR A 12 -5.28 19.62 25.63
N PRO A 13 -4.98 20.92 25.44
CA PRO A 13 -4.66 21.44 24.11
C PRO A 13 -3.31 20.92 23.59
N VAL A 14 -2.33 20.65 24.47
CA VAL A 14 -1.04 20.06 24.09
C VAL A 14 -1.21 18.61 23.60
N LEU A 15 -2.06 17.82 24.26
CA LEU A 15 -2.40 16.47 23.80
C LEU A 15 -3.17 16.48 22.48
N TRP A 16 -4.05 17.47 22.28
CA TRP A 16 -4.80 17.61 21.03
C TRP A 16 -3.92 18.06 19.86
N LEU A 17 -2.98 18.98 20.10
CA LEU A 17 -2.01 19.46 19.10
C LEU A 17 -0.99 18.39 18.71
N THR A 18 -0.56 17.55 19.65
CA THR A 18 0.42 16.48 19.38
C THR A 18 -0.20 15.19 18.85
N GLY A 19 -1.52 14.99 19.06
CA GLY A 19 -2.27 13.82 18.58
C GLY A 19 -2.70 13.89 17.11
N GLN A 20 -2.59 15.04 16.44
CA GLN A 20 -2.99 15.23 15.03
C GLN A 20 -1.91 14.92 14.00
N ASN A 21 -0.79 14.34 14.44
CA ASN A 21 0.18 13.77 13.51
C ASN A 21 -0.49 12.60 12.82
N ARG A 22 -0.98 12.82 11.58
CA ARG A 22 -1.33 11.72 10.67
C ARG A 22 -0.09 10.84 10.61
N THR A 23 -0.12 9.71 11.30
CA THR A 23 0.93 8.71 11.17
C THR A 23 0.79 8.20 9.75
N GLN A 24 1.54 8.79 8.82
CA GLN A 24 1.81 8.13 7.56
C GLN A 24 2.53 6.86 7.96
N ALA A 25 1.81 5.74 7.92
CA ALA A 25 2.44 4.45 7.81
C ALA A 25 3.46 4.56 6.66
N GLN A 26 4.58 3.86 6.80
CA GLN A 26 5.65 3.80 5.80
C GLN A 26 5.05 3.73 4.38
N GLU A 27 5.51 4.62 3.49
CA GLU A 27 5.09 4.65 2.09
C GLU A 27 5.16 3.23 1.53
N ARG A 28 4.08 2.75 0.92
CA ARG A 28 4.11 1.40 0.38
C ARG A 28 5.12 1.42 -0.75
N PHE A 29 5.99 0.41 -0.78
CA PHE A 29 6.97 0.27 -1.86
C PHE A 29 6.35 0.46 -3.26
N ALA A 30 5.11 -0.01 -3.42
CA ALA A 30 4.28 0.10 -4.61
C ALA A 30 3.95 1.53 -5.03
N ASP A 31 3.79 2.47 -4.09
CA ASP A 31 3.36 3.86 -4.38
C ASP A 31 4.42 4.63 -5.17
N ARG A 32 5.66 4.14 -5.20
CA ARG A 32 6.78 4.71 -5.97
C ARG A 32 6.79 4.31 -7.45
N TYR A 33 5.91 3.42 -7.87
CA TYR A 33 5.88 2.89 -9.24
C TYR A 33 4.50 3.05 -9.87
N ASN A 34 4.46 3.23 -11.19
CA ASN A 34 3.21 3.19 -11.93
C ASN A 34 2.82 1.73 -12.18
N ILE A 35 1.86 1.22 -11.41
CA ILE A 35 1.43 -0.18 -11.47
C ILE A 35 0.21 -0.31 -12.39
N THR A 36 0.29 -1.24 -13.33
CA THR A 36 -0.83 -1.65 -14.19
C THR A 36 -1.20 -3.09 -13.86
N TYR A 37 -2.49 -3.40 -13.94
CA TYR A 37 -3.01 -4.74 -13.66
C TYR A 37 -3.48 -5.39 -14.95
N ILE A 38 -3.12 -6.66 -15.13
CA ILE A 38 -3.61 -7.51 -16.22
C ILE A 38 -4.20 -8.75 -15.55
N THR A 39 -5.48 -9.00 -15.79
CA THR A 39 -6.26 -10.11 -15.26
C THR A 39 -6.88 -10.89 -16.42
N MET A 40 -7.69 -11.90 -16.10
CA MET A 40 -8.46 -12.61 -17.12
C MET A 40 -9.37 -11.70 -17.94
N ASN A 41 -9.83 -10.58 -17.38
CA ASN A 41 -10.69 -9.62 -18.09
C ASN A 41 -9.95 -8.89 -19.22
N GLU A 42 -8.63 -8.73 -19.09
CA GLU A 42 -7.75 -8.12 -20.09
C GLU A 42 -7.12 -9.16 -21.04
N GLY A 43 -7.49 -10.44 -20.91
CA GLY A 43 -7.07 -11.51 -21.82
C GLY A 43 -5.99 -12.45 -21.28
N LEU A 44 -5.61 -12.35 -19.99
CA LEU A 44 -4.73 -13.34 -19.37
C LEU A 44 -5.46 -14.70 -19.26
N PRO A 45 -4.84 -15.85 -19.58
CA PRO A 45 -5.54 -17.14 -19.50
C PRO A 45 -6.00 -17.54 -18.08
N HIS A 46 -5.29 -17.08 -17.04
CA HIS A 46 -5.65 -17.34 -15.64
C HIS A 46 -5.04 -16.29 -14.71
N ASN A 47 -5.71 -15.93 -13.61
CA ASN A 47 -5.21 -14.92 -12.65
C ASN A 47 -3.99 -15.39 -11.84
N PHE A 48 -3.70 -16.69 -11.83
CA PHE A 48 -2.47 -17.22 -11.23
C PHE A 48 -1.41 -17.39 -12.30
N VAL A 49 -0.21 -16.86 -12.02
CA VAL A 49 0.97 -16.92 -12.88
C VAL A 49 2.00 -17.82 -12.23
N ASN A 50 2.47 -18.81 -12.98
CA ASN A 50 3.51 -19.75 -12.54
C ASN A 50 4.91 -19.21 -12.83
N ASP A 51 5.09 -18.56 -13.99
CA ASP A 51 6.40 -18.07 -14.43
C ASP A 51 6.26 -16.88 -15.38
N VAL A 52 7.28 -16.03 -15.41
CA VAL A 52 7.38 -14.85 -16.28
C VAL A 52 8.79 -14.80 -16.88
N TYR A 53 8.87 -14.79 -18.20
CA TYR A 53 10.11 -14.72 -18.94
C TYR A 53 10.11 -13.55 -19.93
N LYS A 54 11.23 -12.83 -20.05
CA LYS A 54 11.42 -11.79 -21.06
C LYS A 54 12.37 -12.31 -22.13
N ASP A 55 11.93 -12.32 -23.38
CA ASP A 55 12.79 -12.72 -24.49
C ASP A 55 13.79 -11.63 -24.90
N SER A 56 14.77 -11.99 -25.74
CA SER A 56 15.81 -11.07 -26.21
C SER A 56 15.29 -9.93 -27.10
N ARG A 57 14.07 -10.05 -27.64
CA ARG A 57 13.39 -9.01 -28.43
C ARG A 57 12.55 -8.07 -27.56
N GLY A 58 12.41 -8.37 -26.28
CA GLY A 58 11.70 -7.56 -25.30
C GLY A 58 10.26 -7.96 -25.03
N PHE A 59 9.78 -9.08 -25.59
CA PHE A 59 8.43 -9.59 -25.30
C PHE A 59 8.39 -10.32 -23.96
N LEU A 60 7.28 -10.15 -23.25
CA LEU A 60 6.99 -10.88 -22.01
C LEU A 60 6.17 -12.13 -22.33
N TRP A 61 6.64 -13.26 -21.82
CA TRP A 61 5.99 -14.56 -21.87
C TRP A 61 5.53 -14.91 -20.46
N ILE A 62 4.25 -15.23 -20.32
CA ILE A 62 3.63 -15.52 -19.03
C ILE A 62 3.08 -16.94 -19.07
N SER A 63 3.49 -17.76 -18.11
CA SER A 63 2.99 -19.13 -17.93
C SER A 63 1.90 -19.16 -16.87
N THR A 64 0.75 -19.75 -17.19
CA THR A 64 -0.37 -19.92 -16.26
C THR A 64 -0.62 -21.40 -16.00
N PRO A 65 -1.22 -21.78 -14.86
CA PRO A 65 -1.62 -23.15 -14.60
C PRO A 65 -2.51 -23.70 -15.71
N PHE A 66 -2.27 -24.94 -16.10
CA PHE A 66 -3.20 -25.75 -16.85
C PHE A 66 -3.81 -26.76 -15.87
N TYR A 67 -5.13 -26.72 -15.71
CA TYR A 67 -5.84 -27.75 -14.95
C TYR A 67 -6.31 -28.82 -15.93
N ILE A 68 -6.00 -30.08 -15.64
CA ILE A 68 -6.50 -31.28 -16.34
C ILE A 68 -7.48 -31.97 -15.40
#